data_AF-A0A7C7ZNX6-F1
#
_entry.id   AF-A0A7C7ZNX6-F1
#
_cell.length_a   1.000
_cell.length_b   1.000
_cell.length_c   1.000
_cell.angle_alpha   90.00
_cell.angle_beta   90.00
_cell.angle_gamma   90.00
#
_symmetry.space_group_name_H-M   'P 1'
#
loop_
_entity.id
_entity.type
_entity.pdbx_description
1 polymer ?
#
loop_
_entity_poly.entity_id
_entity_poly.type
_entity_poly.pdbx_seq_one_letter_code
_entity_poly.pdbx_strand_id
1 'polypeptide(L)'
;MPSSNVNRLKDHYQYVHTHKMNDIPIVNNKLEVEVVGFIDWGHDKSKSAAEVGVLITPWFMNIVLLPKEGMRQEVRVGKSVNILFPDGEYSFLTQQDSEFGVYLTCSLFSPMFDFKTQEQARGTAEAVMQQLMQTKQFKQVEEDKEIEKQRIKDQEILSKVSSRRAFLRGGSVDAD
;
A
#
# COMPACT_ATOMS: atom_id res chain seq x y z
N MET A 1 -18.97 10.31 -0.34
CA MET A 1 -19.24 9.96 1.07
C MET A 1 -18.94 8.48 1.23
N PRO A 2 -18.23 8.04 2.29
CA PRO A 2 -18.01 6.63 2.54
C PRO A 2 -19.35 5.89 2.65
N SER A 3 -19.43 4.65 2.19
CA SER A 3 -20.63 3.83 2.37
C SER A 3 -20.92 3.59 3.85
N SER A 4 -22.13 3.12 4.16
CA SER A 4 -22.53 2.73 5.51
C SER A 4 -21.54 1.75 6.16
N ASN A 5 -21.02 0.78 5.40
CA ASN A 5 -20.10 -0.22 5.94
C ASN A 5 -18.70 0.33 6.18
N VAL A 6 -18.20 1.25 5.35
CA VAL A 6 -16.88 1.89 5.57
C VAL A 6 -16.88 2.70 6.87
N ASN A 7 -17.99 3.41 7.16
CA ASN A 7 -18.13 4.11 8.45
C ASN A 7 -18.21 3.11 9.62
N ARG A 8 -18.98 2.02 9.50
CA ARG A 8 -19.04 0.97 10.54
C ARG A 8 -17.68 0.32 10.80
N LEU A 9 -16.90 0.08 9.75
CA LEU A 9 -15.54 -0.43 9.88
C LEU A 9 -14.68 0.54 10.72
N LYS A 10 -14.72 1.83 10.38
CA LYS A 10 -14.01 2.87 11.14
C LYS A 10 -14.46 2.88 12.61
N ASP A 11 -15.77 2.93 12.85
CA ASP A 11 -16.34 3.00 14.20
C ASP A 11 -15.99 1.75 15.04
N HIS A 12 -16.01 0.56 14.42
CA HIS A 12 -15.57 -0.68 15.06
C HIS A 12 -14.12 -0.60 15.53
N TYR A 13 -13.20 -0.17 14.66
CA TYR A 13 -11.79 -0.10 15.02
C TYR A 13 -11.49 1.04 15.99
N GLN A 14 -12.26 2.14 15.95
CA GLN A 14 -12.21 3.18 16.98
C GLN A 14 -12.65 2.63 18.34
N TYR A 15 -13.73 1.84 18.38
CA TYR A 15 -14.16 1.16 19.60
C TYR A 15 -13.07 0.22 20.13
N VAL A 16 -12.47 -0.60 19.26
CA VAL A 16 -11.36 -1.50 19.62
C VAL A 16 -10.16 -0.72 20.18
N HIS A 17 -9.82 0.41 19.56
CA HIS A 17 -8.73 1.26 20.04
C HIS A 17 -8.98 1.72 21.48
N THR A 18 -10.15 2.30 21.75
CA THR A 18 -10.49 2.88 23.05
C THR A 18 -10.70 1.83 24.14
N HIS A 19 -11.24 0.65 23.81
CA HIS A 19 -11.70 -0.31 24.83
C HIS A 19 -10.85 -1.57 24.97
N LYS A 20 -10.12 -1.97 23.92
CA LYS A 20 -9.39 -3.24 23.89
C LYS A 20 -7.89 -3.07 23.73
N MET A 21 -7.46 -2.00 23.06
CA MET A 21 -6.05 -1.74 22.79
C MET A 21 -5.45 -0.66 23.70
N ASN A 22 -6.25 -0.03 24.56
CA ASN A 22 -5.74 0.95 25.52
C ASN A 22 -4.62 0.33 26.37
N ASP A 23 -3.52 1.05 26.52
CA ASP A 23 -2.31 0.64 27.25
C ASP A 23 -1.54 -0.57 26.69
N ILE A 24 -1.85 -1.05 25.48
CA ILE A 24 -1.05 -2.11 24.84
C ILE A 24 0.21 -1.49 24.20
N PRO A 25 1.43 -2.01 24.48
CA PRO A 25 2.68 -1.42 23.98
C PRO A 25 2.82 -1.29 22.47
N ILE A 26 2.04 -2.04 21.68
CA ILE A 26 2.04 -1.98 20.22
C ILE A 26 1.33 -0.74 19.64
N VAL A 27 0.57 -0.01 20.47
CA VAL A 27 -0.22 1.15 20.04
C VAL A 27 0.69 2.37 19.85
N ASN A 28 0.67 2.92 18.65
CA ASN A 28 1.30 4.20 18.33
C ASN A 28 0.32 5.36 18.61
N ASN A 29 0.45 6.01 19.76
CA ASN A 29 -0.42 7.12 20.20
C ASN A 29 -0.37 8.38 19.32
N LYS A 30 0.50 8.43 18.29
CA LYS A 30 0.53 9.52 17.31
C LYS A 30 -0.42 9.31 16.14
N LEU A 31 -1.04 8.13 16.07
CA LEU A 31 -1.94 7.73 15.01
C LEU A 31 -3.36 7.57 15.54
N GLU A 32 -4.31 7.63 14.62
CA GLU A 32 -5.72 7.37 14.86
C GLU A 32 -6.27 6.36 13.84
N VAL A 33 -7.47 5.87 14.12
CA VAL A 33 -8.17 4.98 13.19
C VAL A 33 -8.72 5.81 12.03
N GLU A 34 -8.30 5.47 10.81
CA GLU A 34 -8.67 6.18 9.59
C GLU A 34 -8.91 5.20 8.44
N VAL A 35 -9.92 5.51 7.61
CA VAL A 35 -10.23 4.79 6.37
C VAL A 35 -9.88 5.69 5.18
N VAL A 36 -9.04 5.19 4.28
CA VAL A 36 -8.41 5.98 3.22
C VAL A 36 -8.69 5.35 1.85
N GLY A 37 -9.12 6.19 0.91
CA GLY A 37 -9.18 5.85 -0.52
C GLY A 37 -10.16 4.73 -0.90
N PHE A 38 -11.24 4.52 -0.13
CA PHE A 38 -12.23 3.50 -0.48
C PHE A 38 -12.91 3.80 -1.82
N ILE A 39 -12.82 2.84 -2.75
CA ILE A 39 -13.46 2.87 -4.05
C ILE A 39 -14.23 1.58 -4.31
N ASP A 40 -15.18 1.63 -5.24
CA ASP A 40 -15.93 0.46 -5.71
C ASP A 40 -15.01 -0.60 -6.30
N TRP A 41 -15.26 -1.86 -5.94
CA TRP A 41 -14.51 -3.02 -6.40
C TRP A 41 -15.42 -4.16 -6.85
N GLY A 42 -15.11 -4.75 -8.01
CA GLY A 42 -15.84 -5.85 -8.63
C GLY A 42 -16.55 -5.47 -9.93
N HIS A 43 -16.80 -6.47 -10.80
CA HIS A 43 -17.48 -6.27 -12.08
C HIS A 43 -19.00 -6.43 -11.99
N ASP A 44 -19.69 -5.59 -12.77
CA ASP A 44 -21.11 -5.64 -13.09
C ASP A 44 -21.57 -7.08 -13.40
N LYS A 45 -22.70 -7.48 -12.79
CA LYS A 45 -23.41 -8.79 -12.83
C LYS A 45 -23.12 -9.84 -11.75
N SER A 46 -22.18 -9.64 -10.83
CA SER A 46 -22.09 -10.48 -9.62
C SER A 46 -22.84 -9.83 -8.46
N LYS A 47 -23.65 -10.60 -7.72
CA LYS A 47 -24.49 -10.16 -6.57
C LYS A 47 -23.70 -9.69 -5.33
N SER A 48 -22.45 -9.27 -5.49
CA SER A 48 -21.52 -8.95 -4.41
C SER A 48 -20.73 -7.70 -4.76
N ALA A 49 -21.39 -6.54 -4.73
CA ALA A 49 -20.69 -5.27 -4.82
C ALA A 49 -19.80 -5.09 -3.58
N ALA A 50 -18.52 -4.77 -3.79
CA ALA A 50 -17.56 -4.52 -2.72
C ALA A 50 -16.92 -3.14 -2.87
N GLU A 51 -16.21 -2.72 -1.84
CA GLU A 51 -15.33 -1.56 -1.82
C GLU A 51 -13.95 -2.01 -1.35
N VAL A 52 -12.92 -1.43 -1.96
CA VAL A 52 -11.53 -1.63 -1.56
C VAL A 52 -10.94 -0.33 -1.09
N GLY A 53 -10.24 -0.34 0.03
CA GLY A 53 -9.55 0.81 0.59
C GLY A 53 -8.48 0.40 1.60
N VAL A 54 -7.86 1.37 2.24
CA VAL A 54 -6.86 1.12 3.31
C VAL A 54 -7.44 1.53 4.66
N LEU A 55 -7.29 0.65 5.65
CA LEU A 55 -7.56 0.91 7.06
C LEU A 55 -6.24 1.17 7.78
N ILE A 56 -6.11 2.36 8.36
CA ILE A 56 -5.05 2.72 9.29
C ILE A 56 -5.58 2.52 10.70
N THR A 57 -4.81 1.84 11.53
CA THR A 57 -4.99 1.83 12.98
C THR A 57 -3.67 2.20 13.66
N PRO A 58 -3.67 2.54 14.94
CA PRO A 58 -2.44 2.76 15.69
C PRO A 58 -1.51 1.54 15.82
N TRP A 59 -1.96 0.33 15.46
CA TRP A 59 -1.17 -0.91 15.61
C TRP A 59 -0.96 -1.71 14.32
N PHE A 60 -1.77 -1.49 13.28
CA PHE A 60 -1.55 -2.02 11.93
C PHE A 60 -2.07 -1.09 10.83
N MET A 61 -1.63 -1.33 9.59
CA MET A 61 -2.25 -0.82 8.36
C MET A 61 -2.57 -1.98 7.42
N ASN A 62 -3.81 -2.04 6.91
CA ASN A 62 -4.27 -3.12 6.04
C ASN A 62 -5.01 -2.58 4.80
N ILE A 63 -4.87 -3.27 3.66
CA ILE A 63 -5.87 -3.19 2.58
C ILE A 63 -7.11 -3.94 3.06
N VAL A 64 -8.30 -3.36 2.86
CA VAL A 64 -9.58 -3.94 3.25
C VAL A 64 -10.46 -4.06 2.03
N LEU A 65 -10.99 -5.26 1.80
CA LEU A 65 -12.10 -5.48 0.87
C LEU A 65 -13.38 -5.69 1.68
N LEU A 66 -14.31 -4.76 1.51
CA LEU A 66 -15.52 -4.66 2.32
C LEU A 66 -16.76 -4.82 1.43
N PRO A 67 -17.73 -5.68 1.78
CA PRO A 67 -18.98 -5.76 1.03
C PRO A 67 -19.79 -4.46 1.15
N LYS A 68 -20.42 -3.99 0.07
CA LYS A 68 -21.34 -2.84 0.09
C LYS A 68 -22.70 -3.17 0.72
N GLU A 69 -23.18 -4.39 0.46
CA GLU A 69 -24.41 -4.93 1.05
C GLU A 69 -24.11 -6.28 1.66
N GLY A 70 -24.75 -6.57 2.80
CA GLY A 70 -24.46 -7.69 3.69
C GLY A 70 -24.24 -9.03 2.99
N MET A 71 -23.00 -9.26 2.57
CA MET A 71 -22.51 -10.58 2.20
C MET A 71 -22.54 -11.44 3.45
N ARG A 72 -23.71 -12.03 3.71
CA ARG A 72 -23.82 -13.30 4.42
C ARG A 72 -23.34 -14.39 3.47
N GLN A 73 -22.08 -14.34 3.06
CA GLN A 73 -21.45 -15.56 2.58
C GLN A 73 -20.96 -16.32 3.80
N GLU A 74 -21.30 -17.60 3.86
CA GLU A 74 -20.70 -18.56 4.78
C GLU A 74 -19.25 -18.84 4.36
N VAL A 75 -18.39 -17.81 4.34
CA VAL A 75 -16.95 -18.04 4.21
C VAL A 75 -16.44 -18.41 5.59
N ARG A 76 -15.77 -19.57 5.68
CA ARG A 76 -15.10 -19.98 6.92
C ARG A 76 -14.02 -18.95 7.26
N VAL A 77 -14.21 -18.23 8.36
CA VAL A 77 -13.23 -17.30 8.96
C VAL A 77 -11.86 -17.98 9.08
N GLY A 78 -10.78 -17.21 8.86
CA GLY A 78 -9.41 -17.70 8.97
C GLY A 78 -8.86 -18.39 7.72
N LYS A 79 -9.62 -18.45 6.61
CA LYS A 79 -9.07 -18.84 5.30
C LYS A 79 -8.51 -17.64 4.56
N SER A 80 -7.37 -17.86 3.88
CA SER A 80 -6.83 -16.90 2.92
C SER A 80 -7.54 -17.03 1.57
N VAL A 81 -7.83 -15.89 0.95
CA VAL A 81 -8.39 -15.76 -0.40
C VAL A 81 -7.48 -14.83 -1.20
N ASN A 82 -7.07 -15.27 -2.39
CA ASN A 82 -6.29 -14.41 -3.27
C ASN A 82 -7.21 -13.53 -4.14
N ILE A 83 -6.90 -12.25 -4.22
CA ILE A 83 -7.60 -11.27 -5.05
C ILE A 83 -6.61 -10.69 -6.06
N LEU A 84 -6.99 -10.72 -7.34
CA LEU A 84 -6.22 -10.13 -8.42
C LEU A 84 -6.63 -8.67 -8.62
N PHE A 85 -5.69 -7.77 -8.34
CA PHE A 85 -5.74 -6.34 -8.66
C PHE A 85 -4.98 -6.06 -9.96
N PRO A 86 -5.18 -4.88 -10.59
CA PRO A 86 -4.42 -4.46 -11.77
C PRO A 86 -2.90 -4.63 -11.62
N ASP A 87 -2.37 -4.42 -10.42
CA ASP A 87 -0.93 -4.40 -10.16
C ASP A 87 -0.36 -5.72 -9.68
N GLY A 88 -1.20 -6.70 -9.33
CA GLY A 88 -0.76 -7.78 -8.48
C GLY A 88 -1.85 -8.70 -7.99
N GLU A 89 -1.45 -9.92 -7.61
CA GLU A 89 -2.29 -10.79 -6.79
C GLU A 89 -1.91 -10.59 -5.32
N TYR A 90 -2.90 -10.48 -4.45
CA TYR A 90 -2.71 -10.27 -3.01
C TYR A 90 -3.47 -11.32 -2.23
N SER A 91 -2.86 -11.82 -1.15
CA SER A 91 -3.51 -12.78 -0.26
C SER A 91 -4.20 -12.05 0.88
N PHE A 92 -5.52 -12.24 0.98
CA PHE A 92 -6.33 -11.65 2.03
C PHE A 92 -6.79 -12.69 3.03
N LEU A 93 -6.82 -12.33 4.31
CA LEU A 93 -7.43 -13.11 5.37
C LEU A 93 -8.92 -12.79 5.49
N THR A 94 -9.73 -13.83 5.64
CA THR A 94 -11.16 -13.68 5.92
C THR A 94 -11.39 -13.31 7.38
N GLN A 95 -12.00 -12.15 7.59
CA GLN A 95 -12.44 -11.64 8.89
C GLN A 95 -13.97 -11.70 8.98
N GLN A 96 -14.48 -11.67 10.21
CA GLN A 96 -15.91 -11.59 10.46
C GLN A 96 -16.16 -10.56 11.56
N ASP A 97 -17.07 -9.65 11.28
CA ASP A 97 -17.64 -8.73 12.26
C ASP A 97 -19.15 -8.91 12.35
N SER A 98 -19.73 -8.69 13.53
CA SER A 98 -21.17 -8.85 13.76
C SER A 98 -22.03 -7.81 13.03
N GLU A 99 -21.49 -6.63 12.72
CA GLU A 99 -22.26 -5.50 12.18
C GLU A 99 -22.19 -5.35 10.66
N PHE A 100 -21.05 -5.68 10.05
CA PHE A 100 -20.85 -5.57 8.59
C PHE A 100 -20.51 -6.91 7.91
N GLY A 101 -20.47 -8.02 8.67
CA GLY A 101 -20.39 -9.37 8.13
C GLY A 101 -18.96 -9.79 7.79
N VAL A 102 -18.84 -10.63 6.77
CA VAL A 102 -17.54 -11.13 6.31
C VAL A 102 -16.85 -10.08 5.46
N TYR A 103 -15.59 -9.79 5.78
CA TYR A 103 -14.75 -8.87 5.03
C TYR A 103 -13.33 -9.43 4.94
N LEU A 104 -12.52 -8.91 4.02
CA LEU A 104 -11.18 -9.42 3.78
C LEU A 104 -10.13 -8.37 4.14
N THR A 105 -9.01 -8.81 4.72
CA THR A 105 -7.88 -7.92 5.07
C THR A 105 -6.56 -8.46 4.53
N CYS A 106 -5.74 -7.60 3.92
CA CYS A 106 -4.35 -7.88 3.57
C CYS A 106 -3.45 -6.94 4.39
N SER A 107 -2.50 -7.47 5.16
CA SER A 107 -1.65 -6.63 6.02
C SER A 107 -0.54 -5.97 5.22
N LEU A 108 -0.36 -4.67 5.44
CA LEU A 108 0.70 -3.86 4.83
C LEU A 108 1.80 -3.59 5.84
N PHE A 109 1.41 -3.12 7.04
CA PHE A 109 2.35 -2.76 8.10
C PHE A 109 1.84 -3.21 9.46
N SER A 110 2.73 -3.81 10.22
CA SER A 110 2.56 -4.08 11.65
C SER A 110 3.95 -4.37 12.23
N PRO A 111 4.38 -3.71 13.33
CA PRO A 111 3.69 -2.61 14.03
C PRO A 111 3.78 -1.26 13.28
N MET A 112 3.09 -0.24 13.78
CA MET A 112 2.99 1.08 13.14
C MET A 112 4.02 2.13 13.64
N PHE A 113 5.10 1.71 14.29
CA PHE A 113 6.05 2.62 14.96
C PHE A 113 6.89 3.50 14.02
N ASP A 114 7.03 3.09 12.75
CA ASP A 114 7.79 3.85 11.76
C ASP A 114 7.03 5.09 11.27
N PHE A 115 5.71 5.13 11.46
CA PHE A 115 4.88 6.29 11.14
C PHE A 115 4.90 7.30 12.29
N LYS A 116 5.51 8.46 12.05
CA LYS A 116 5.68 9.51 13.07
C LYS A 116 4.50 10.46 13.16
N THR A 117 3.69 10.55 12.11
CA THR A 117 2.48 11.39 12.05
C THR A 117 1.37 10.67 11.30
N GLN A 118 0.12 11.08 11.57
CA GLN A 118 -1.04 10.61 10.82
C GLN A 118 -0.92 10.93 9.33
N GLU A 119 -0.38 12.10 8.99
CA GLU A 119 -0.21 12.53 7.60
C GLU A 119 0.77 11.65 6.83
N GLN A 120 1.84 11.16 7.48
CA GLN A 120 2.74 10.18 6.87
C GLN A 120 2.02 8.86 6.60
N ALA A 121 1.24 8.36 7.57
CA ALA A 121 0.46 7.13 7.40
C ALA A 121 -0.58 7.27 6.28
N ARG A 122 -1.30 8.40 6.24
CA ARG A 122 -2.27 8.71 5.17
C ARG A 122 -1.60 8.75 3.81
N GLY A 123 -0.48 9.45 3.67
CA GLY A 123 0.25 9.53 2.40
C GLY A 123 0.71 8.15 1.90
N THR A 124 1.14 7.27 2.81
CA THR A 124 1.45 5.86 2.46
C THR A 124 0.20 5.09 2.04
N ALA A 125 -0.91 5.23 2.76
CA ALA A 125 -2.17 4.58 2.40
C ALA A 125 -2.69 5.02 1.02
N GLU A 126 -2.62 6.31 0.71
CA GLU A 126 -2.96 6.85 -0.60
C GLU A 126 -2.05 6.31 -1.70
N ALA A 127 -0.73 6.26 -1.47
CA ALA A 127 0.22 5.67 -2.41
C ALA A 127 -0.05 4.19 -2.66
N VAL A 128 -0.41 3.42 -1.63
CA VAL A 128 -0.83 2.02 -1.77
C VAL A 128 -2.07 1.91 -2.65
N MET A 129 -3.09 2.75 -2.44
CA MET A 129 -4.29 2.73 -3.29
C MET A 129 -3.99 3.09 -4.74
N GLN A 130 -3.13 4.07 -4.97
CA GLN A 130 -2.67 4.41 -6.33
C GLN A 130 -1.94 3.22 -6.97
N GLN A 131 -1.03 2.58 -6.23
CA GLN A 131 -0.28 1.44 -6.72
C GLN A 131 -1.20 0.25 -7.04
N LEU A 132 -2.16 -0.06 -6.17
CA LEU A 132 -3.10 -1.16 -6.33
C LEU A 132 -3.89 -1.08 -7.65
N MET A 133 -4.13 0.15 -8.12
CA MET A 133 -4.88 0.43 -9.35
C MET A 133 -4.00 0.55 -10.60
N GLN A 134 -2.68 0.55 -10.47
CA GLN A 134 -1.77 0.57 -11.63
C GLN A 134 -1.70 -0.81 -12.29
N THR A 135 -1.61 -0.88 -13.60
CA THR A 135 -1.43 -2.20 -14.26
C THR A 135 -0.01 -2.73 -14.05
N LYS A 136 0.16 -4.06 -14.02
CA LYS A 136 1.50 -4.67 -14.04
C LYS A 136 2.37 -4.18 -15.20
N GLN A 137 1.77 -3.93 -16.37
CA GLN A 137 2.47 -3.37 -17.52
C GLN A 137 3.00 -1.97 -17.22
N PHE A 138 2.24 -1.14 -16.50
CA PHE A 138 2.69 0.18 -16.08
C PHE A 138 3.93 0.10 -15.17
N LYS A 139 3.93 -0.82 -14.19
CA LYS A 139 5.09 -1.05 -13.31
C LYS A 139 6.33 -1.50 -14.08
N GLN A 140 6.20 -2.47 -14.98
CA GLN A 140 7.33 -2.96 -15.78
C GLN A 140 7.95 -1.84 -16.63
N VAL A 141 7.11 -1.01 -17.26
CA VAL A 141 7.58 0.12 -18.08
C VAL A 141 8.31 1.17 -17.24
N GLU A 142 7.86 1.46 -16.02
CA GLU A 142 8.56 2.38 -15.10
C GLU A 142 9.90 1.80 -14.63
N GLU A 143 9.95 0.52 -14.26
CA GLU A 143 11.18 -0.18 -13.86
C GLU A 143 12.22 -0.17 -14.99
N ASP A 144 11.81 -0.50 -16.21
CA ASP A 144 12.68 -0.50 -17.40
C ASP A 144 13.25 0.90 -17.69
N LYS A 145 12.45 1.96 -17.50
CA LYS A 145 12.90 3.35 -17.66
C LYS A 145 13.92 3.76 -16.61
N GLU A 146 13.73 3.38 -15.34
CA GLU A 146 14.68 3.72 -14.27
C GLU A 146 16.01 2.98 -14.45
N ILE A 147 15.97 1.71 -14.86
CA ILE A 147 17.18 0.95 -15.24
C ILE A 147 17.92 1.66 -16.38
N GLU A 148 17.21 2.10 -17.43
CA GLU A 148 17.85 2.79 -18.55
C GLU A 148 18.43 4.15 -18.15
N LYS A 149 17.73 4.95 -17.34
CA LYS A 149 18.25 6.22 -16.80
C LYS A 149 19.52 6.01 -15.99
N GLN A 150 19.55 4.97 -15.15
CA GLN A 150 20.72 4.64 -14.35
C GLN A 150 21.89 4.20 -15.25
N ARG A 151 21.63 3.41 -16.29
CA ARG A 151 22.65 3.02 -17.28
C ARG A 151 23.26 4.21 -18.00
N ILE A 152 22.44 5.16 -18.46
CA ILE A 152 22.90 6.40 -19.12
C ILE A 152 23.77 7.21 -18.15
N LYS A 153 23.32 7.37 -16.91
CA LYS A 153 24.06 8.09 -15.87
C LYS A 153 25.41 7.44 -15.57
N ASP A 154 25.47 6.11 -15.46
CA ASP A 154 26.71 5.38 -15.23
C ASP A 154 27.67 5.52 -16.41
N GLN A 155 27.16 5.47 -17.65
CA GLN A 155 27.97 5.72 -18.86
C GLN A 155 28.51 7.16 -18.92
N GLU A 156 27.72 8.16 -18.53
CA GLU A 156 28.20 9.54 -18.44
C GLU A 156 29.27 9.72 -17.37
N ILE A 157 29.13 9.06 -16.22
CA ILE A 157 30.14 9.08 -15.16
C ILE A 157 31.44 8.44 -15.67
N LEU A 158 31.34 7.26 -16.32
CA LEU A 158 32.48 6.55 -16.88
C LEU A 158 33.20 7.38 -17.96
N SER A 159 32.46 8.05 -18.85
CA SER A 159 33.05 8.90 -19.90
C SER A 159 33.75 10.14 -19.30
N LYS A 160 33.13 10.80 -18.32
CA LYS A 160 33.74 11.93 -17.58
C LYS A 160 35.02 11.53 -16.86
N VAL A 161 35.07 10.34 -16.25
CA VAL A 161 36.27 9.84 -15.56
C VAL A 161 37.38 9.49 -16.55
N SER A 162 37.06 8.86 -17.68
CA SER A 162 38.04 8.53 -18.74
C SER A 162 38.65 9.79 -19.35
N SER A 163 37.83 10.81 -19.65
CA SER A 163 38.27 12.10 -20.19
C SER A 163 39.25 12.84 -19.26
N ARG A 164 38.99 12.83 -17.94
CA ARG A 164 39.90 13.43 -16.94
C ARG A 164 41.26 12.72 -16.88
N ARG A 165 41.30 11.39 -17.02
CA ARG A 165 42.56 10.62 -17.03
C ARG A 165 43.38 10.85 -18.30
N ALA A 166 42.73 11.06 -19.44
CA ALA A 166 43.40 11.41 -20.70
C ALA A 166 44.05 12.80 -20.63
N PHE A 167 43.38 13.79 -20.03
CA PHE A 167 43.92 15.14 -19.83
C PHE A 167 45.22 15.16 -19.02
N LEU A 168 45.33 14.32 -17.97
CA LEU A 168 46.54 14.22 -17.14
C LEU A 168 47.72 13.51 -17.82
N ARG A 169 47.49 12.79 -18.94
CA ARG A 169 48.56 12.11 -19.70
C ARG A 169 49.08 12.92 -20.89
N GLY A 170 48.45 14.05 -21.24
CA GLY A 170 48.82 14.85 -22.42
C GLY A 170 49.86 15.95 -22.20
N GLY A 171 50.45 16.06 -21.00
CA GLY A 171 51.36 17.14 -20.64
C GLY A 171 52.84 16.76 -20.66
N SER A 172 53.36 16.27 -21.77
CA SER A 172 54.81 16.23 -22.04
C SER A 172 55.04 16.10 -23.54
N VAL A 173 55.15 17.24 -24.21
CA VAL A 173 55.84 17.34 -25.50
C VAL A 173 57.12 18.12 -25.25
N ASP A 174 58.23 17.45 -25.53
CA ASP A 174 59.60 17.90 -25.42
C ASP A 174 59.84 19.19 -26.20
N ALA A 175 60.71 20.05 -25.67
CA ALA A 175 61.44 21.05 -26.44
C ALA A 175 62.92 20.91 -26.07
N ASP A 176 63.70 20.63 -27.12
CA ASP A 176 65.16 20.56 -27.31
C ASP A 176 66.10 21.02 -26.18
#